data_AF-A0A9D7U799-F1
#
_entry.id   AF-A0A9D7U799-F1
#
_cell.length_a   1.000
_cell.length_b   1.000
_cell.length_c   1.000
_cell.angle_alpha   90.00
_cell.angle_beta   90.00
_cell.angle_gamma   90.00
#
_symmetry.space_group_name_H-M   'P 1'
#
loop_
_entity.id
_entity.type
_entity.pdbx_description
1 polymer ?
#
loop_
_entity_poly.entity_id
_entity_poly.type
_entity_poly.pdbx_seq_one_letter_code
_entity_poly.pdbx_strand_id
1 'polypeptide(L)'
;MPNLIISINARRAFGLLGNRARGSESGRLLLNALESVISGKNPSDGIIWNCNDDTSLGSTAHAGPAIAALSMASSSGPVGGSIAGTAITVTWATSDTASSTALVAAIKANTSANRKVTATNMAMRVTLASVTAGQFIDICNTRFTAMSGTPVEYGQFDISGNDTADALSLATAINRHPSMAMRYRALSSAGLVYVFPTTDRSGNVSGTKFEAITNPGGFATFTINTAVLTAGAVTAVIAAVPGDIGTEVRLTASGINVTAVTNGTAGFLGLATGGGILPQFLLP
;
A
#
# COMPACT_ATOMS: atom_id res chain seq x y z
N MET A 1 -15.43 17.68 -3.38
CA MET A 1 -15.21 16.95 -4.64
C MET A 1 -13.75 17.12 -4.99
N PRO A 2 -12.98 16.04 -5.23
CA PRO A 2 -11.58 16.20 -5.60
C PRO A 2 -11.49 16.98 -6.90
N ASN A 3 -10.78 18.11 -6.86
CA ASN A 3 -10.58 18.94 -8.03
C ASN A 3 -9.29 18.49 -8.70
N LEU A 4 -9.44 17.93 -9.91
CA LEU A 4 -8.32 17.64 -10.79
C LEU A 4 -7.95 18.92 -11.54
N ILE A 5 -6.85 19.56 -11.16
CA ILE A 5 -6.31 20.71 -11.87
C ILE A 5 -5.07 20.24 -12.63
N ILE A 6 -5.18 20.27 -13.97
CA ILE A 6 -4.07 20.01 -14.87
C ILE A 6 -3.71 21.33 -15.52
N SER A 7 -2.52 21.83 -15.19
CA SER A 7 -1.99 23.06 -15.77
C SER A 7 -0.90 22.70 -16.76
N ILE A 8 -1.12 23.04 -18.03
CA ILE A 8 -0.16 22.82 -19.10
C ILE A 8 0.37 24.17 -19.56
N ASN A 9 1.66 24.41 -19.36
CA ASN A 9 2.32 25.61 -19.87
C ASN A 9 2.93 25.29 -21.24
N ALA A 10 2.15 25.54 -22.30
CA ALA A 10 2.57 25.31 -23.67
C ALA A 10 3.00 26.63 -24.34
N ARG A 11 4.09 26.58 -25.11
CA ARG A 11 4.59 27.74 -25.86
C ARG A 11 3.69 28.16 -27.03
N ARG A 12 2.69 27.35 -27.36
CA ARG A 12 1.64 27.62 -28.35
C ARG A 12 0.28 27.33 -27.72
N ALA A 13 -0.72 28.17 -28.02
CA ALA A 13 -2.07 27.95 -27.56
C ALA A 13 -2.57 26.58 -28.03
N PHE A 14 -3.08 25.77 -27.12
CA PHE A 14 -3.89 24.62 -27.50
C PHE A 14 -5.08 25.15 -28.30
N GLY A 15 -5.26 24.67 -29.53
CA GLY A 15 -6.44 25.03 -30.32
C GLY A 15 -7.71 24.84 -29.50
N LEU A 16 -8.71 25.70 -29.71
CA LEU A 16 -9.96 25.77 -28.93
C LEU A 16 -10.44 24.38 -28.48
N LEU A 17 -10.23 24.06 -27.21
CA LEU A 17 -10.92 22.95 -26.55
C LEU A 17 -12.39 23.34 -26.56
N GLY A 18 -13.12 22.89 -27.58
CA GLY A 18 -14.50 23.30 -27.78
C GLY A 18 -15.31 23.05 -26.52
N ASN A 19 -16.12 24.04 -26.12
CA ASN A 19 -17.06 24.01 -24.98
C ASN A 19 -18.16 22.91 -25.07
N ARG A 20 -17.96 21.86 -25.89
CA ARG A 20 -18.94 20.81 -26.19
C ARG A 20 -18.56 19.42 -25.69
N ALA A 21 -17.34 19.19 -25.23
CA ALA A 21 -16.96 17.87 -24.70
C ALA A 21 -17.47 17.72 -23.26
N ARG A 22 -18.42 16.80 -23.05
CA ARG A 22 -18.89 16.36 -21.72
C ARG A 22 -18.57 14.87 -21.55
N GLY A 23 -18.09 14.48 -20.37
CA GLY A 23 -17.88 13.08 -20.02
C GLY A 23 -16.61 12.46 -20.61
N SER A 24 -16.70 11.23 -21.13
CA SER A 24 -15.57 10.44 -21.64
C SER A 24 -14.80 11.12 -22.77
N GLU A 25 -15.46 11.97 -23.54
CA GLU A 25 -14.86 12.72 -24.65
C GLU A 25 -13.87 13.79 -24.16
N SER A 26 -14.16 14.45 -23.04
CA SER A 26 -13.24 15.38 -22.37
C SER A 26 -11.98 14.66 -21.87
N GLY A 27 -12.15 13.43 -21.36
CA GLY A 27 -11.04 12.57 -20.93
C GLY A 27 -10.15 12.14 -22.10
N ARG A 28 -10.75 11.79 -23.24
CA ARG A 28 -10.00 11.41 -24.46
C ARG A 28 -9.21 12.58 -25.03
N LEU A 29 -9.78 13.78 -25.02
CA LEU A 29 -9.09 15.00 -25.45
C LEU A 29 -7.93 15.37 -24.52
N LEU A 30 -8.11 15.22 -23.21
CA LEU A 30 -7.06 15.41 -22.23
C LEU A 30 -5.91 14.40 -22.41
N LEU A 31 -6.24 13.11 -22.59
CA LEU A 31 -5.24 12.06 -22.83
C LEU A 31 -4.44 12.32 -24.11
N ASN A 32 -5.11 12.70 -25.20
CA ASN A 32 -4.44 13.06 -26.46
C ASN A 32 -3.55 14.30 -26.31
N ALA A 33 -3.98 15.29 -25.49
CA ALA A 33 -3.17 16.49 -25.22
C ALA A 33 -1.92 16.15 -24.40
N LEU A 34 -2.05 15.31 -23.37
CA LEU A 34 -0.93 14.82 -22.57
C LEU A 34 0.04 13.97 -23.42
N GLU A 35 -0.48 13.08 -24.26
CA GLU A 35 0.32 12.29 -25.20
C GLU A 35 1.08 13.17 -26.20
N SER A 36 0.44 14.21 -26.74
CA SER A 36 1.08 15.18 -27.64
C SER A 36 2.21 15.94 -26.97
N VAL A 37 2.07 16.26 -25.68
CA VAL A 37 3.13 16.91 -24.90
C VAL A 37 4.27 15.94 -24.60
N ILE A 38 3.98 14.71 -24.14
CA ILE A 38 5.00 13.69 -23.83
C ILE A 38 5.78 13.26 -25.07
N SER A 39 5.10 13.14 -26.22
CA SER A 39 5.71 12.77 -27.50
C SER A 39 6.51 13.89 -28.16
N GLY A 40 6.59 15.08 -27.54
CA GLY A 40 7.32 16.23 -28.06
C GLY A 40 6.67 16.91 -29.27
N LYS A 41 5.48 16.47 -29.68
CA LYS A 41 4.70 17.11 -30.75
C LYS A 41 4.24 18.51 -30.36
N ASN A 42 4.00 18.74 -29.07
CA ASN A 42 3.78 20.06 -28.49
C ASN A 42 4.93 20.46 -27.56
N PRO A 43 5.73 21.48 -27.91
CA PRO A 43 6.78 21.98 -27.02
C PRO A 43 6.16 22.68 -25.79
N SER A 44 6.26 22.02 -24.64
CA SER A 44 5.84 22.56 -23.34
C SER A 44 7.03 22.71 -22.41
N ASP A 45 7.02 23.75 -21.59
CA ASP A 45 8.07 23.96 -20.58
C ASP A 45 7.86 23.12 -19.31
N GLY A 46 6.66 22.55 -19.13
CA GLY A 46 6.36 21.61 -18.06
C GLY A 46 4.88 21.24 -17.96
N ILE A 47 4.58 20.12 -17.33
CA ILE A 47 3.25 19.70 -16.90
C ILE A 47 3.23 19.71 -15.37
N ILE A 48 2.23 20.36 -14.77
CA ILE A 48 1.98 20.34 -13.33
C ILE A 48 0.60 19.72 -13.12
N TRP A 49 0.54 18.65 -12.34
CA TRP A 49 -0.71 18.03 -11.90
C TRP A 49 -0.83 18.15 -10.39
N ASN A 50 -1.85 18.89 -9.94
CA ASN A 50 -2.28 18.91 -8.55
C ASN A 50 -3.64 18.22 -8.42
N CYS A 51 -3.75 17.27 -7.50
CA CYS A 51 -5.02 16.74 -7.03
C CYS A 51 -5.21 17.24 -5.58
N ASN A 52 -6.15 18.16 -5.38
CA ASN A 52 -6.60 18.50 -4.04
C ASN A 52 -7.85 17.68 -3.76
N ASP A 53 -7.74 16.77 -2.79
CA ASP A 53 -8.88 16.13 -2.17
C ASP A 53 -9.26 16.94 -0.92
N ASP A 54 -10.19 17.89 -1.06
CA ASP A 54 -10.69 18.72 0.05
C ASP A 54 -11.61 17.95 1.02
N THR A 55 -11.58 16.61 1.00
CA THR A 55 -12.32 15.80 1.97
C THR A 55 -11.49 15.65 3.24
N SER A 56 -11.99 16.20 4.35
CA SER A 56 -11.48 15.86 5.69
C SER A 56 -11.42 14.35 5.82
N LEU A 57 -10.34 13.78 6.38
CA LEU A 57 -10.09 12.34 6.54
C LEU A 57 -11.21 11.50 7.21
N GLY A 58 -12.28 12.16 7.68
CA GLY A 58 -13.50 11.58 8.22
C GLY A 58 -14.30 10.74 7.22
N SER A 59 -14.22 9.42 7.40
CA SER A 59 -15.05 8.33 6.84
C SER A 59 -14.83 7.86 5.39
N THR A 60 -14.04 8.52 4.55
CA THR A 60 -13.81 8.08 3.16
C THR A 60 -12.36 7.72 2.89
N ALA A 61 -11.86 6.62 3.46
CA ALA A 61 -10.60 6.06 3.01
C ALA A 61 -10.74 5.50 1.59
N HIS A 62 -9.67 5.59 0.80
CA HIS A 62 -9.60 4.87 -0.48
C HIS A 62 -9.75 3.35 -0.21
N ALA A 63 -10.73 2.72 -0.86
CA ALA A 63 -10.96 1.29 -0.72
C ALA A 63 -9.75 0.54 -1.29
N GLY A 64 -9.16 -0.35 -0.48
CA GLY A 64 -8.01 -1.18 -0.86
C GLY A 64 -8.20 -2.62 -0.40
N PRO A 65 -7.40 -3.57 -0.91
CA PRO A 65 -7.51 -4.97 -0.52
C PRO A 65 -7.17 -5.16 0.97
N ALA A 66 -7.87 -6.08 1.63
CA ALA A 66 -7.51 -6.49 2.99
C ALA A 66 -6.12 -7.14 2.99
N ILE A 67 -5.40 -6.97 4.11
CA ILE A 67 -4.07 -7.57 4.31
C ILE A 67 -3.99 -8.18 5.71
N ALA A 68 -3.36 -9.35 5.79
CA ALA A 68 -2.91 -10.01 7.01
C ALA A 68 -1.47 -10.46 6.84
N ALA A 69 -0.78 -10.81 7.92
CA ALA A 69 0.53 -11.44 7.80
C ALA A 69 0.83 -12.50 8.86
N LEU A 70 1.68 -13.45 8.49
CA LEU A 70 2.33 -14.41 9.38
C LEU A 70 3.79 -13.99 9.55
N SER A 71 4.21 -13.78 10.79
CA SER A 71 5.62 -13.61 11.14
C SER A 71 6.19 -14.94 11.64
N MET A 72 7.37 -15.29 11.16
CA MET A 72 8.14 -16.45 11.60
C MET A 72 9.35 -15.96 12.40
N ALA A 73 9.59 -16.55 13.57
CA ALA A 73 10.74 -16.20 14.40
C ALA A 73 11.33 -17.44 15.06
N SER A 74 12.42 -17.97 14.53
CA SER A 74 12.99 -19.27 14.93
C SER A 74 11.95 -20.38 14.84
N SER A 75 11.23 -20.42 13.72
CA SER A 75 10.18 -21.41 13.49
C SER A 75 10.75 -22.80 13.21
N SER A 76 9.95 -23.85 13.36
CA SER A 76 10.34 -25.22 13.03
C SER A 76 9.13 -26.11 12.75
N GLY A 77 9.36 -27.23 12.06
CA GLY A 77 8.30 -28.17 11.68
C GLY A 77 7.38 -27.61 10.58
N PRO A 78 6.10 -28.02 10.51
CA PRO A 78 5.13 -27.39 9.63
C PRO A 78 4.86 -25.95 10.04
N VAL A 79 4.99 -25.00 9.11
CA VAL A 79 4.74 -23.56 9.31
C VAL A 79 3.75 -23.04 8.28
N GLY A 80 2.81 -22.20 8.71
CA GLY A 80 1.83 -21.60 7.82
C GLY A 80 0.58 -21.12 8.53
N GLY A 81 -0.57 -21.28 7.89
CA GLY A 81 -1.83 -20.90 8.49
C GLY A 81 -3.06 -21.30 7.70
N SER A 82 -4.24 -21.10 8.29
CA SER A 82 -5.51 -21.24 7.57
C SER A 82 -5.85 -19.92 6.87
N ILE A 83 -6.17 -19.96 5.58
CA ILE A 83 -6.62 -18.82 4.78
C ILE A 83 -8.04 -19.10 4.31
N ALA A 84 -9.01 -18.30 4.75
CA ALA A 84 -10.43 -18.49 4.43
C ALA A 84 -10.90 -19.95 4.66
N GLY A 85 -10.45 -20.57 5.75
CA GLY A 85 -10.75 -21.96 6.13
C GLY A 85 -9.86 -23.03 5.48
N THR A 86 -9.04 -22.70 4.48
CA THR A 86 -8.10 -23.65 3.87
C THR A 86 -6.76 -23.63 4.58
N ALA A 87 -6.36 -24.75 5.21
CA ALA A 87 -5.04 -24.88 5.81
C ALA A 87 -3.95 -24.96 4.72
N ILE A 88 -2.98 -24.04 4.78
CA ILE A 88 -1.83 -24.00 3.89
C ILE A 88 -0.59 -23.93 4.77
N THR A 89 0.19 -25.01 4.75
CA THR A 89 1.43 -25.13 5.50
C THR A 89 2.53 -25.62 4.59
N VAL A 90 3.76 -25.28 4.94
CA VAL A 90 4.98 -25.78 4.32
C VAL A 90 5.87 -26.35 5.41
N THR A 91 6.72 -27.31 5.07
CA THR A 91 7.78 -27.74 5.98
C THR A 91 8.79 -26.60 6.12
N TRP A 92 9.16 -26.27 7.35
CA TRP A 92 10.21 -25.31 7.64
C TRP A 92 11.49 -25.67 6.87
N ALA A 93 11.99 -24.70 6.10
CA ALA A 93 13.22 -24.78 5.34
C ALA A 93 14.41 -24.34 6.22
N THR A 94 15.61 -24.18 5.68
CA THR A 94 16.81 -23.82 6.47
C THR A 94 16.77 -22.47 7.21
N SER A 95 15.76 -21.62 6.95
CA SER A 95 15.57 -20.34 7.63
C SER A 95 14.11 -19.89 7.58
N ASP A 96 13.73 -18.96 8.45
CA ASP A 96 12.39 -18.34 8.44
C ASP A 96 12.11 -17.60 7.11
N THR A 97 13.10 -16.90 6.55
CA THR A 97 12.96 -16.24 5.24
C THR A 97 12.72 -17.26 4.13
N ALA A 98 13.47 -18.37 4.10
CA ALA A 98 13.26 -19.43 3.10
C ALA A 98 11.90 -20.10 3.26
N SER A 99 11.46 -20.33 4.50
CA SER A 99 10.15 -20.89 4.82
C SER A 99 9.01 -19.96 4.39
N SER A 100 9.17 -18.65 4.62
CA SER A 100 8.23 -17.64 4.15
C SER A 100 8.15 -17.59 2.62
N THR A 101 9.28 -17.66 1.92
CA THR A 101 9.29 -17.77 0.44
C THR A 101 8.56 -19.03 -0.04
N ALA A 102 8.79 -20.18 0.59
CA ALA A 102 8.10 -21.43 0.27
C ALA A 102 6.59 -21.33 0.53
N LEU A 103 6.19 -20.69 1.64
CA LEU A 103 4.79 -20.47 1.99
C LEU A 103 4.08 -19.56 0.98
N VAL A 104 4.73 -18.48 0.54
CA VAL A 104 4.20 -17.60 -0.53
C VAL A 104 3.92 -18.41 -1.79
N ALA A 105 4.86 -19.26 -2.21
CA ALA A 105 4.68 -20.12 -3.38
C ALA A 105 3.52 -21.12 -3.17
N ALA A 106 3.41 -21.73 -1.99
CA ALA A 106 2.32 -22.66 -1.66
C ALA A 106 0.94 -21.99 -1.69
N ILE A 107 0.81 -20.75 -1.18
CA ILE A 107 -0.44 -19.98 -1.22
C ILE A 107 -0.86 -19.69 -2.66
N LYS A 108 0.08 -19.28 -3.52
CA LYS A 108 -0.18 -18.97 -4.93
C LYS A 108 -0.51 -20.22 -5.77
N ALA A 109 0.10 -21.36 -5.43
CA ALA A 109 -0.18 -22.64 -6.08
C ALA A 109 -1.50 -23.27 -5.62
N ASN A 110 -2.01 -22.90 -4.45
CA ASN A 110 -3.23 -23.49 -3.91
C ASN A 110 -4.47 -23.00 -4.66
N THR A 111 -5.15 -23.93 -5.35
CA THR A 111 -6.32 -23.65 -6.21
C THR A 111 -7.55 -23.11 -5.47
N SER A 112 -7.61 -23.28 -4.15
CA SER A 112 -8.71 -22.76 -3.30
C SER A 112 -8.41 -21.35 -2.79
N ALA A 113 -7.14 -21.03 -2.54
CA ALA A 113 -6.72 -19.73 -2.01
C ALA A 113 -6.35 -18.71 -3.10
N ASN A 114 -5.73 -19.15 -4.19
CA ASN A 114 -5.20 -18.24 -5.24
C ASN A 114 -6.27 -17.47 -6.02
N ARG A 115 -7.54 -17.88 -5.91
CA ARG A 115 -8.70 -17.15 -6.45
C ARG A 115 -9.17 -16.03 -5.53
N LYS A 116 -8.78 -16.05 -4.25
CA LYS A 116 -9.23 -15.14 -3.19
C LYS A 116 -8.13 -14.20 -2.75
N VAL A 117 -6.89 -14.68 -2.69
CA VAL A 117 -5.75 -13.95 -2.16
C VAL A 117 -4.52 -14.10 -3.05
N THR A 118 -3.62 -13.14 -2.93
CA THR A 118 -2.22 -13.25 -3.29
C THR A 118 -1.36 -13.20 -2.03
N ALA A 119 -0.09 -13.55 -2.14
CA ALA A 119 0.84 -13.52 -1.01
C ALA A 119 2.20 -12.97 -1.42
N THR A 120 2.94 -12.37 -0.50
CA THR A 120 4.31 -11.93 -0.72
C THR A 120 5.08 -11.90 0.59
N ASN A 121 6.39 -12.08 0.53
CA ASN A 121 7.30 -11.87 1.66
C ASN A 121 8.31 -10.77 1.40
N MET A 122 8.15 -10.02 0.30
CA MET A 122 8.95 -8.85 0.00
C MET A 122 8.38 -7.65 0.73
N ALA A 123 9.16 -7.05 1.62
CA ALA A 123 8.70 -5.91 2.41
C ALA A 123 9.80 -4.87 2.58
N MET A 124 9.38 -3.60 2.62
CA MET A 124 10.16 -2.53 3.21
C MET A 124 9.75 -2.38 4.68
N ARG A 125 10.68 -1.89 5.52
CA ARG A 125 10.50 -1.85 6.97
C ARG A 125 11.08 -0.59 7.57
N VAL A 126 10.30 0.01 8.46
CA VAL A 126 10.73 1.13 9.30
C VAL A 126 10.26 0.91 10.72
N THR A 127 11.13 1.21 11.68
CA THR A 127 10.80 1.29 13.11
C THR A 127 10.59 2.75 13.48
N LEU A 128 9.52 3.03 14.22
CA LEU A 128 9.25 4.33 14.82
C LEU A 128 9.67 4.26 16.30
N ALA A 129 10.42 5.25 16.75
CA ALA A 129 10.85 5.37 18.14
C ALA A 129 10.79 6.83 18.57
N SER A 130 9.83 7.16 19.44
CA SER A 130 9.64 8.50 20.00
C SER A 130 9.57 9.60 18.94
N VAL A 131 8.76 9.35 17.89
CA VAL A 131 8.56 10.31 16.80
C VAL A 131 7.94 11.60 17.34
N THR A 132 8.42 12.75 16.88
CA THR A 132 7.88 14.05 17.29
C THR A 132 7.07 14.70 16.18
N ALA A 133 6.11 15.54 16.54
CA ALA A 133 5.27 16.24 15.57
C ALA A 133 6.13 17.08 14.60
N GLY A 134 5.73 17.11 13.33
CA GLY A 134 6.46 17.77 12.24
C GLY A 134 7.59 16.96 11.62
N GLN A 135 8.02 15.85 12.24
CA GLN A 135 8.93 14.91 11.57
C GLN A 135 8.22 14.20 10.42
N PHE A 136 8.97 13.81 9.40
CA PHE A 136 8.42 13.17 8.21
C PHE A 136 9.31 12.08 7.65
N ILE A 137 8.68 11.12 6.99
CA ILE A 137 9.32 10.03 6.26
C ILE A 137 8.69 9.91 4.88
N ASP A 138 9.49 9.60 3.87
CA ASP A 138 8.98 9.34 2.53
C ASP A 138 8.91 7.83 2.31
N ILE A 139 7.75 7.32 1.95
CA ILE A 139 7.49 5.90 1.64
C ILE A 139 6.97 5.84 0.21
N CYS A 140 7.72 5.20 -0.68
CA CYS A 140 7.38 5.05 -2.09
C CYS A 140 7.03 6.39 -2.77
N ASN A 141 7.87 7.40 -2.56
CA ASN A 141 7.72 8.77 -3.08
C ASN A 141 6.48 9.52 -2.55
N THR A 142 5.89 9.06 -1.45
CA THR A 142 4.80 9.73 -0.74
C THR A 142 5.28 10.13 0.64
N ARG A 143 5.11 11.41 1.00
CA ARG A 143 5.50 11.92 2.31
C ARG A 143 4.44 11.62 3.36
N PHE A 144 4.90 11.11 4.50
CA PHE A 144 4.10 10.93 5.70
C PHE A 144 4.66 11.80 6.83
N THR A 145 3.86 12.72 7.35
CA THR A 145 4.21 13.69 8.38
C THR A 145 3.53 13.33 9.69
N ALA A 146 4.32 13.27 10.76
CA ALA A 146 3.87 13.04 12.11
C ALA A 146 3.13 14.29 12.64
N MET A 147 1.98 14.08 13.29
CA MET A 147 1.25 15.11 13.99
C MET A 147 0.66 14.58 15.28
N SER A 148 0.33 15.46 16.22
CA SER A 148 -0.40 15.05 17.43
C SER A 148 -1.89 15.29 17.24
N GLY A 149 -2.70 14.25 17.46
CA GLY A 149 -4.15 14.28 17.37
C GLY A 149 -4.68 13.70 16.05
N THR A 150 -5.97 13.89 15.79
CA THR A 150 -6.66 13.27 14.65
C THR A 150 -6.13 13.79 13.30
N PRO A 151 -5.59 12.92 12.43
CA PRO A 151 -5.13 13.31 11.10
C PRO A 151 -6.28 13.85 10.24
N VAL A 152 -6.05 14.99 9.59
CA VAL A 152 -7.05 15.67 8.75
C VAL A 152 -6.72 15.59 7.26
N GLU A 153 -5.44 15.39 6.91
CA GLU A 153 -4.95 15.30 5.52
C GLU A 153 -4.31 13.94 5.21
N TYR A 154 -4.39 13.53 3.95
CA TYR A 154 -3.62 12.38 3.47
C TYR A 154 -2.12 12.62 3.66
N GLY A 155 -1.41 11.59 4.10
CA GLY A 155 0.00 11.72 4.44
C GLY A 155 0.23 12.25 5.85
N GLN A 156 -0.79 12.43 6.69
CA GLN A 156 -0.60 12.66 8.12
C GLN A 156 -0.80 11.36 8.91
N PHE A 157 -0.05 11.21 10.00
CA PHE A 157 -0.28 10.15 10.99
C PHE A 157 -0.16 10.71 12.41
N ASP A 158 -1.05 10.24 13.29
CA ASP A 158 -1.08 10.59 14.71
C ASP A 158 0.07 9.93 15.47
N ILE A 159 0.71 10.71 16.35
CA ILE A 159 1.77 10.32 17.29
C ILE A 159 1.40 10.61 18.75
N SER A 160 0.11 10.79 19.05
CA SER A 160 -0.37 11.07 20.41
C SER A 160 -0.27 9.86 21.36
N GLY A 161 0.12 8.69 20.84
CA GLY A 161 0.21 7.44 21.57
C GLY A 161 1.64 7.05 21.95
N ASN A 162 1.89 5.75 22.02
CA ASN A 162 3.23 5.18 22.14
C ASN A 162 3.73 4.73 20.76
N ASP A 163 5.00 4.35 20.65
CA ASP A 163 5.62 3.90 19.39
C ASP A 163 4.80 2.83 18.63
N THR A 164 4.09 1.95 19.35
CA THR A 164 3.22 0.94 18.75
C THR A 164 1.95 1.55 18.14
N ALA A 165 1.34 2.51 18.82
CA ALA A 165 0.21 3.29 18.30
C ALA A 165 0.63 4.16 17.11
N ASP A 166 1.80 4.77 17.17
CA ASP A 166 2.35 5.59 16.09
C ASP A 166 2.59 4.76 14.82
N ALA A 167 3.15 3.56 14.97
CA ALA A 167 3.33 2.62 13.87
C ALA A 167 1.99 2.17 13.26
N LEU A 168 0.98 1.91 14.10
CA LEU A 168 -0.38 1.57 13.64
C LEU A 168 -1.01 2.73 12.88
N SER A 169 -0.82 3.95 13.38
CA SER A 169 -1.30 5.19 12.78
C SER A 169 -0.65 5.43 11.41
N LEU A 170 0.67 5.25 11.29
CA LEU A 170 1.38 5.33 10.02
C LEU A 170 0.93 4.23 9.03
N ALA A 171 0.83 2.98 9.48
CA ALA A 171 0.34 1.89 8.63
C ALA A 171 -1.08 2.17 8.11
N THR A 172 -1.93 2.75 8.96
CA THR A 172 -3.27 3.20 8.59
C THR A 172 -3.20 4.34 7.57
N ALA A 173 -2.35 5.34 7.77
CA ALA A 173 -2.16 6.44 6.82
C ALA A 173 -1.73 5.94 5.43
N ILE A 174 -0.78 5.00 5.37
CA ILE A 174 -0.34 4.36 4.11
C ILE A 174 -1.52 3.63 3.44
N ASN A 175 -2.28 2.85 4.19
CA ASN A 175 -3.39 2.06 3.67
C ASN A 175 -4.57 2.89 3.17
N ARG A 176 -4.69 4.15 3.61
CA ARG A 176 -5.73 5.09 3.18
C ARG A 176 -5.28 6.00 2.03
N HIS A 177 -3.97 6.14 1.81
CA HIS A 177 -3.44 7.11 0.86
C HIS A 177 -3.74 6.71 -0.60
N PRO A 178 -4.35 7.58 -1.44
CA PRO A 178 -4.78 7.23 -2.80
C PRO A 178 -3.67 6.73 -3.74
N SER A 179 -2.44 7.25 -3.60
CA SER A 179 -1.29 6.79 -4.40
C SER A 179 -0.75 5.41 -3.95
N MET A 180 -1.09 4.97 -2.74
CA MET A 180 -0.49 3.81 -2.08
C MET A 180 -1.46 2.64 -2.00
N ALA A 181 -2.72 2.86 -1.62
CA ALA A 181 -3.66 1.83 -1.17
C ALA A 181 -3.86 0.65 -2.14
N MET A 182 -3.68 0.86 -3.45
CA MET A 182 -3.79 -0.19 -4.50
C MET A 182 -2.44 -0.79 -4.92
N ARG A 183 -1.32 -0.15 -4.59
CA ARG A 183 0.05 -0.58 -4.96
C ARG A 183 0.81 -1.21 -3.80
N TYR A 184 0.54 -0.72 -2.60
CA TYR A 184 1.20 -1.12 -1.37
C TYR A 184 0.16 -1.24 -0.25
N ARG A 185 0.42 -2.18 0.65
CA ARG A 185 -0.34 -2.35 1.88
C ARG A 185 0.62 -2.39 3.05
N ALA A 186 0.24 -1.75 4.14
CA ALA A 186 1.03 -1.66 5.34
C ALA A 186 0.40 -2.42 6.50
N LEU A 187 1.25 -2.99 7.35
CA LEU A 187 0.90 -3.59 8.63
C LEU A 187 1.85 -3.06 9.70
N SER A 188 1.35 -2.89 10.92
CA SER A 188 2.16 -2.52 12.07
C SER A 188 2.33 -3.68 13.04
N SER A 189 3.50 -3.80 13.67
CA SER A 189 3.74 -4.74 14.77
C SER A 189 4.81 -4.18 15.70
N ALA A 190 4.47 -3.98 16.98
CA ALA A 190 5.39 -3.56 18.05
C ALA A 190 6.32 -2.37 17.68
N GLY A 191 5.76 -1.30 17.10
CA GLY A 191 6.53 -0.11 16.70
C GLY A 191 7.19 -0.20 15.31
N LEU A 192 7.11 -1.34 14.64
CA LEU A 192 7.55 -1.50 13.25
C LEU A 192 6.37 -1.38 12.28
N VAL A 193 6.63 -0.79 11.12
CA VAL A 193 5.72 -0.78 9.96
C VAL A 193 6.36 -1.57 8.83
N TYR A 194 5.63 -2.57 8.36
CA TYR A 194 5.93 -3.37 7.18
C TYR A 194 5.12 -2.83 6.00
N VAL A 195 5.78 -2.59 4.87
CA VAL A 195 5.14 -2.15 3.63
C VAL A 195 5.35 -3.20 2.56
N PHE A 196 4.27 -3.82 2.12
CA PHE A 196 4.24 -4.90 1.14
C PHE A 196 3.67 -4.41 -0.19
N PRO A 197 4.17 -4.89 -1.33
CA PRO A 197 3.56 -4.63 -2.62
C PRO A 197 2.30 -5.50 -2.79
N THR A 198 1.26 -4.98 -3.43
CA THR A 198 0.02 -5.74 -3.72
C THR A 198 0.20 -6.74 -4.85
N THR A 199 1.15 -6.49 -5.76
CA THR A 199 1.56 -7.40 -6.82
C THR A 199 3.03 -7.74 -6.66
N ASP A 200 3.41 -8.97 -7.02
CA ASP A 200 4.83 -9.33 -7.06
C ASP A 200 5.56 -8.38 -8.01
N ARG A 201 6.67 -7.84 -7.53
CA ARG A 201 7.62 -7.11 -8.35
C ARG A 201 8.93 -7.85 -8.30
N SER A 202 9.50 -8.16 -9.47
CA SER A 202 10.77 -8.85 -9.54
C SER A 202 11.82 -8.01 -8.80
N GLY A 203 12.63 -8.67 -7.95
CA GLY A 203 13.47 -8.04 -6.93
C GLY A 203 14.67 -7.21 -7.42
N ASN A 204 14.58 -6.60 -8.60
CA ASN A 204 15.63 -5.77 -9.19
C ASN A 204 15.21 -4.33 -9.46
N VAL A 205 14.05 -3.87 -8.98
CA VAL A 205 13.72 -2.44 -9.04
C VAL A 205 14.34 -1.71 -7.84
N SER A 206 15.66 -1.82 -7.75
CA SER A 206 16.46 -1.12 -6.74
C SER A 206 16.68 0.32 -7.21
N GLY A 207 16.26 1.30 -6.41
CA GLY A 207 16.72 2.69 -6.54
C GLY A 207 15.79 3.68 -7.21
N THR A 208 14.56 3.32 -7.57
CA THR A 208 13.55 4.36 -7.89
C THR A 208 12.91 4.85 -6.59
N LYS A 209 12.66 6.17 -6.48
CA LYS A 209 11.96 6.75 -5.31
C LYS A 209 10.60 6.09 -5.04
N PHE A 210 10.02 5.44 -6.06
CA PHE A 210 8.70 4.80 -6.01
C PHE A 210 8.68 3.45 -5.28
N GLU A 211 9.84 2.88 -4.94
CA GLU A 211 9.99 1.57 -4.28
C GLU A 211 11.05 1.62 -3.17
N ALA A 212 11.11 2.76 -2.48
CA ALA A 212 12.01 2.95 -1.36
C ALA A 212 11.34 3.68 -0.20
N ILE A 213 11.76 3.34 1.01
CA ILE A 213 11.61 4.19 2.19
C ILE A 213 12.85 5.07 2.28
N THR A 214 12.67 6.38 2.43
CA THR A 214 13.74 7.33 2.66
C THR A 214 13.40 8.23 3.84
N ASN A 215 14.43 8.67 4.56
CA ASN A 215 14.32 9.60 5.68
C ASN A 215 15.01 10.92 5.30
N PRO A 216 14.37 11.75 4.46
CA PRO A 216 14.97 12.98 3.95
C PRO A 216 15.32 13.99 5.04
N GLY A 217 14.63 13.95 6.18
CA GLY A 217 14.93 14.80 7.33
C GLY A 217 16.06 14.29 8.22
N GLY A 218 16.57 13.08 7.99
CA GLY A 218 17.64 12.49 8.81
C GLY A 218 17.27 12.26 10.27
N PHE A 219 15.98 12.08 10.58
CA PHE A 219 15.49 11.94 11.96
C PHE A 219 15.85 10.57 12.55
N ALA A 220 16.56 10.53 13.69
CA ALA A 220 16.92 9.27 14.34
C ALA A 220 15.72 8.46 14.86
N THR A 221 14.56 9.10 14.99
CA THR A 221 13.28 8.50 15.41
C THR A 221 12.68 7.56 14.35
N PHE A 222 13.16 7.63 13.10
CA PHE A 222 12.86 6.68 12.04
C PHE A 222 14.07 5.80 11.74
N THR A 223 14.03 4.55 12.17
CA THR A 223 15.06 3.57 11.82
C THR A 223 14.60 2.75 10.62
N ILE A 224 15.20 2.99 9.45
CA ILE A 224 14.90 2.21 8.24
C ILE A 224 15.63 0.86 8.34
N ASN A 225 14.91 -0.20 8.72
CA ASN A 225 15.47 -1.54 8.81
C ASN A 225 15.67 -2.17 7.42
N THR A 226 14.81 -1.81 6.46
CA THR A 226 14.87 -2.33 5.09
C THR A 226 14.30 -1.28 4.14
N ALA A 227 15.18 -0.59 3.41
CA ALA A 227 14.83 0.55 2.58
C ALA A 227 14.11 0.18 1.28
N VAL A 228 14.40 -0.99 0.70
CA VAL A 228 13.83 -1.48 -0.58
C VAL A 228 13.17 -2.83 -0.38
N LEU A 229 12.29 -3.21 -1.31
CA LEU A 229 11.59 -4.50 -1.26
C LEU A 229 12.57 -5.67 -1.16
N THR A 230 12.62 -6.30 0.02
CA THR A 230 13.53 -7.41 0.32
C THR A 230 12.75 -8.54 0.95
N ALA A 231 13.04 -9.78 0.53
CA ALA A 231 12.44 -10.97 1.11
C ALA A 231 12.76 -11.06 2.62
N GLY A 232 11.75 -11.39 3.42
CA GLY A 232 11.89 -11.54 4.87
C GLY A 232 11.13 -12.73 5.43
N ALA A 233 11.15 -12.85 6.75
CA ALA A 233 10.45 -13.87 7.53
C ALA A 233 8.95 -13.57 7.76
N VAL A 234 8.42 -12.50 7.14
CA VAL A 234 7.02 -12.10 7.27
C VAL A 234 6.32 -12.33 5.94
N THR A 235 5.28 -13.16 5.96
CA THR A 235 4.44 -13.48 4.81
C THR A 235 3.17 -12.65 4.88
N ALA A 236 3.02 -11.68 3.99
CA ALA A 236 1.77 -10.96 3.78
C ALA A 236 0.82 -11.79 2.91
N VAL A 237 -0.45 -11.81 3.28
CA VAL A 237 -1.57 -12.36 2.53
C VAL A 237 -2.53 -11.21 2.24
N ILE A 238 -2.78 -10.96 0.96
CA ILE A 238 -3.49 -9.78 0.46
C ILE A 238 -4.69 -10.27 -0.35
N ALA A 239 -5.87 -9.70 -0.10
CA ALA A 239 -7.07 -10.02 -0.87
C ALA A 239 -6.89 -9.65 -2.36
N ALA A 240 -7.42 -10.48 -3.26
CA ALA A 240 -7.31 -10.26 -4.70
C ALA A 240 -8.22 -9.11 -5.21
N VAL A 241 -9.31 -8.80 -4.50
CA VAL A 241 -10.28 -7.76 -4.87
C VAL A 241 -10.64 -6.92 -3.62
N PRO A 242 -10.81 -5.59 -3.74
CA PRO A 242 -11.38 -4.77 -2.66
C PRO A 242 -12.87 -5.07 -2.38
N GLY A 243 -13.35 -4.81 -1.16
CA GLY A 243 -14.78 -4.95 -0.78
C GLY A 243 -15.16 -6.30 -0.18
N ASP A 244 -16.46 -6.57 0.02
CA ASP A 244 -17.00 -7.68 0.85
C ASP A 244 -16.65 -9.10 0.40
N ILE A 245 -16.23 -9.28 -0.86
CA ILE A 245 -15.71 -10.57 -1.35
C ILE A 245 -14.22 -10.74 -1.00
N GLY A 246 -13.52 -9.63 -0.75
CA GLY A 246 -12.12 -9.55 -0.31
C GLY A 246 -11.93 -9.24 1.18
N THR A 247 -12.98 -9.22 1.99
CA THR A 247 -12.94 -8.91 3.43
C THR A 247 -12.54 -10.10 4.31
N GLU A 248 -12.35 -11.30 3.75
CA GLU A 248 -12.05 -12.49 4.55
C GLU A 248 -10.62 -13.02 4.34
N VAL A 249 -9.60 -12.19 4.62
CA VAL A 249 -8.27 -12.73 4.96
C VAL A 249 -8.30 -13.19 6.42
N ARG A 250 -9.05 -14.26 6.71
CA ARG A 250 -8.91 -14.96 8.00
C ARG A 250 -7.63 -15.75 7.97
N LEU A 251 -6.68 -15.32 8.80
CA LEU A 251 -5.37 -15.91 8.90
C LEU A 251 -5.15 -16.35 10.34
N THR A 252 -4.98 -17.66 10.52
CA THR A 252 -4.62 -18.25 11.82
C THR A 252 -3.24 -18.84 11.69
N ALA A 253 -2.32 -18.45 12.57
CA ALA A 253 -0.99 -19.03 12.58
C ALA A 253 -1.03 -20.52 12.92
N SER A 254 -0.20 -21.30 12.24
CA SER A 254 0.01 -22.72 12.47
C SER A 254 1.50 -23.02 12.43
N GLY A 255 1.96 -23.83 13.39
CA GLY A 255 3.37 -24.17 13.55
C GLY A 255 4.02 -23.54 14.78
N ILE A 256 5.26 -23.98 15.05
CA ILE A 256 6.05 -23.47 16.18
C ILE A 256 6.61 -22.09 15.82
N ASN A 257 6.46 -21.12 16.73
CA ASN A 257 6.91 -19.74 16.59
C ASN A 257 6.44 -19.03 15.30
N VAL A 258 5.25 -19.40 14.82
CA VAL A 258 4.53 -18.64 13.79
C VAL A 258 3.48 -17.79 14.50
N THR A 259 3.49 -16.49 14.23
CA THR A 259 2.57 -15.52 14.86
C THR A 259 1.77 -14.79 13.81
N ALA A 260 0.47 -14.66 14.00
CA ALA A 260 -0.36 -13.77 13.19
C ALA A 260 -0.07 -12.33 13.61
N VAL A 261 0.40 -11.50 12.68
CA VAL A 261 0.75 -10.10 12.92
C VAL A 261 -0.50 -9.24 13.17
N THR A 262 -1.64 -9.68 12.64
CA THR A 262 -2.98 -9.16 12.91
C THR A 262 -3.75 -10.16 13.77
N ASN A 263 -4.18 -9.76 14.96
CA ASN A 263 -4.78 -10.62 15.99
C ASN A 263 -6.20 -11.12 15.59
N GLY A 264 -6.29 -12.12 14.71
CA GLY A 264 -7.47 -12.97 14.53
C GLY A 264 -8.49 -12.59 13.43
N THR A 265 -8.46 -11.39 12.87
CA THR A 265 -9.36 -11.03 11.76
C THR A 265 -8.75 -9.91 10.92
N ALA A 266 -8.47 -10.15 9.64
CA ALA A 266 -8.15 -9.08 8.68
C ALA A 266 -9.39 -8.28 8.24
N GLY A 267 -10.37 -8.13 9.13
CA GLY A 267 -11.43 -7.16 8.97
C GLY A 267 -10.90 -5.83 9.46
N PHE A 268 -10.93 -4.80 8.62
CA PHE A 268 -10.93 -3.39 9.03
C PHE A 268 -9.59 -2.71 9.39
N LEU A 269 -8.47 -3.03 8.72
CA LEU A 269 -7.36 -2.06 8.62
C LEU A 269 -7.56 -1.01 7.48
N GLY A 270 -8.80 -0.84 7.06
CA GLY A 270 -9.35 0.44 6.64
C GLY A 270 -10.64 0.64 7.42
N LEU A 271 -10.65 1.49 8.45
CA LEU A 271 -11.86 1.96 9.14
C LEU A 271 -12.76 2.83 8.23
N ALA A 272 -12.77 2.58 6.92
CA ALA A 272 -13.80 3.10 6.06
C ALA A 272 -14.74 1.94 5.76
N THR A 273 -16.00 2.14 6.11
CA THR A 273 -17.18 1.52 5.52
C THR A 273 -17.22 1.84 4.02
N GLY A 274 -16.17 1.45 3.28
CA GLY A 274 -15.97 1.75 1.88
C GLY A 274 -16.81 0.79 1.06
N GLY A 275 -17.99 1.26 0.66
CA GLY A 275 -18.91 0.54 -0.20
C GLY A 275 -18.21 -0.06 -1.41
N GLY A 276 -18.62 -1.29 -1.76
CA GLY A 276 -18.09 -2.02 -2.90
C GLY A 276 -18.12 -1.14 -4.15
N ILE A 277 -16.93 -0.85 -4.70
CA ILE A 277 -16.84 -0.32 -6.04
C ILE A 277 -17.12 -1.50 -6.97
N LEU A 278 -18.33 -1.54 -7.55
CA LEU A 278 -18.56 -2.34 -8.74
C LEU A 278 -17.53 -1.89 -9.78
N PRO A 279 -16.69 -2.80 -10.33
CA PRO A 279 -15.85 -2.43 -11.45
C PRO A 279 -16.76 -2.00 -12.60
N GLN A 280 -16.78 -0.71 -12.92
CA GLN A 280 -17.32 -0.25 -14.20
C GLN A 280 -16.36 -0.74 -15.28
N PHE A 281 -16.69 -1.88 -15.88
CA PHE A 281 -16.17 -2.25 -17.18
C PHE A 281 -16.69 -1.22 -18.18
N LEU A 282 -15.84 -0.27 -18.56
CA LEU A 282 -15.98 0.39 -19.86
C LEU A 282 -15.58 -0.67 -20.90
N LEU A 283 -16.60 -1.39 -21.38
CA LEU A 283 -16.46 -2.14 -22.61
C LEU A 283 -16.17 -1.16 -23.76
N PRO A 284 -15.38 -1.58 -24.77
CA PRO A 284 -15.13 -0.76 -25.96
C PRO A 284 -16.41 -0.36 -26.69
#